data_AF-A0A4Y2JWG1-F1
#
_entry.id   AF-A0A4Y2JWG1-F1
#
_cell.length_a   1.000
_cell.length_b   1.000
_cell.length_c   1.000
_cell.angle_alpha   90.00
_cell.angle_beta   90.00
_cell.angle_gamma   90.00
#
_symmetry.space_group_name_H-M   'P 1'
#
loop_
_entity.id
_entity.type
_entity.pdbx_description
1 polymer ?
#
loop_
_entity_poly.entity_id
_entity_poly.type
_entity_poly.pdbx_seq_one_letter_code
_entity_poly.pdbx_strand_id
1 'polypeptide(L)'
;MWHNGLVYKLIKFKIPNYLIVILLNYLRNRTFRVKLNHTLSDIGSIKAGTPQGSILSPLLYTIYTSDFPKTNQIMNCFFADDTAILAQGSTINYVIHTLQKGLNNIEKWCTLWRVAINTDKTHAVMFRKGTSRKELKTLSFFDEDLTWDKEVKYLGLILDDKLTFRSHLKYNTEKFWAKVHLLIPLIGRRSPLTLENKLLLFQQVLRPILTYATQIWGLAAFSNRKKAQILQNKILRIIVNAPWYVRNSVIHNDLKIQTIDEFIKELSRNFFQKLVNHTNPTVLDQLNYTHNNGKYAFPYATTKWSTPLKPP
;
A
#
# COMPACT_ATOMS: atom_id res chain seq x y z
N MET A 1 11.16 18.95 5.68
CA MET A 1 11.01 19.15 7.13
C MET A 1 11.75 20.41 7.56
N TRP A 2 11.05 21.39 8.12
CA TRP A 2 11.65 22.65 8.57
C TRP A 2 12.28 22.49 9.96
N HIS A 3 13.59 22.77 10.08
CA HIS A 3 14.34 22.50 11.32
C HIS A 3 13.83 23.31 12.52
N ASN A 4 13.56 24.61 12.36
CA ASN A 4 13.06 25.43 13.47
C ASN A 4 11.66 24.98 13.92
N GLY A 5 10.80 24.58 12.97
CA GLY A 5 9.50 23.98 13.27
C GLY A 5 9.62 22.68 14.06
N LEU A 6 10.60 21.82 13.72
CA LEU A 6 10.89 20.61 14.48
C LEU A 6 11.35 20.96 15.91
N VAL A 7 12.29 21.90 16.09
CA VAL A 7 12.77 22.31 17.41
C VAL A 7 11.61 22.79 18.29
N TYR A 8 10.73 23.63 17.74
CA TYR A 8 9.53 24.07 18.44
C TYR A 8 8.69 22.88 18.92
N LYS A 9 8.48 21.86 18.07
CA LYS A 9 7.76 20.64 18.45
C LYS A 9 8.49 19.85 19.54
N LEU A 10 9.81 19.67 19.43
CA LEU A 10 10.61 18.96 20.44
C LEU A 10 10.52 19.64 21.81
N ILE A 11 10.56 20.98 21.86
CA ILE A 11 10.35 21.77 23.09
C ILE A 11 8.93 21.55 23.63
N LYS A 12 7.91 21.59 22.76
CA LYS A 12 6.51 21.34 23.14
C LYS A 12 6.29 19.94 23.71
N PHE A 13 7.03 18.94 23.21
CA PHE A 13 7.06 17.57 23.72
C PHE A 13 7.84 17.42 25.04
N LYS A 14 8.39 18.51 25.60
CA LYS A 14 9.18 18.52 26.84
C LYS A 14 10.41 17.60 26.77
N ILE A 15 11.00 17.44 25.58
CA ILE A 15 12.24 16.70 25.43
C ILE A 15 13.37 17.49 26.12
N PRO A 16 14.26 16.82 26.89
CA PRO A 16 15.37 17.49 27.56
C PRO A 16 16.22 18.34 26.61
N ASN A 17 16.59 19.55 27.06
CA ASN A 17 17.34 20.51 26.24
C ASN A 17 18.64 19.94 25.66
N TYR A 18 19.36 19.12 26.42
CA TYR A 18 20.61 18.49 25.94
C TYR A 18 20.37 17.58 24.73
N LEU A 19 19.25 16.83 24.70
CA LEU A 19 18.88 16.01 23.54
C LEU A 19 18.48 16.87 22.35
N ILE A 20 17.76 17.98 22.57
CA ILE A 20 17.38 18.91 21.50
C ILE A 20 18.64 19.50 20.85
N VAL A 21 19.65 19.87 21.66
CA VAL A 21 20.95 20.37 21.15
C VAL A 21 21.67 19.30 20.32
N ILE A 22 21.68 18.05 20.77
CA ILE A 22 22.27 16.93 20.01
C ILE A 22 21.55 16.75 18.65
N LEU A 23 20.21 16.75 18.66
CA LEU A 23 19.41 16.62 17.43
C LEU A 23 19.61 17.82 16.49
N LEU A 24 19.77 19.03 17.03
CA LEU A 24 20.08 20.21 16.25
C LEU A 24 21.46 20.13 15.59
N ASN A 25 22.48 19.71 16.34
CA ASN A 25 23.83 19.51 15.81
C ASN A 25 23.84 18.42 14.74
N TYR A 26 23.01 17.39 14.90
CA TYR A 26 22.83 16.34 13.90
C TYR A 26 22.20 16.84 12.58
N LEU A 27 21.30 17.83 12.63
CA LEU A 27 20.58 18.35 11.46
C LEU A 27 21.26 19.56 10.79
N ARG A 28 22.03 20.36 11.54
CA ARG A 28 22.65 21.60 11.06
C ARG A 28 23.93 21.35 10.27
N ASN A 29 24.30 22.33 9.44
CA ASN A 29 25.57 22.40 8.68
C ASN A 29 25.85 21.14 7.84
N ARG A 30 24.80 20.46 7.37
CA ARG A 30 24.94 19.30 6.50
C ARG A 30 25.17 19.76 5.07
N THR A 31 26.07 19.07 4.39
CA THR A 31 26.39 19.31 2.98
C THR A 31 26.22 18.04 2.16
N PHE A 32 26.01 18.17 0.86
CA PHE A 32 25.96 17.06 -0.07
C PHE A 32 26.76 17.38 -1.34
N ARG A 33 27.22 16.32 -2.02
CA ARG A 33 27.82 16.36 -3.35
C ARG A 33 27.29 15.18 -4.15
N VAL A 34 27.14 15.34 -5.45
CA VAL A 34 26.78 14.27 -6.36
C VAL A 34 28.06 13.74 -7.00
N LYS A 35 28.26 12.42 -6.96
CA LYS A 35 29.37 11.75 -7.65
C LYS A 35 28.85 11.03 -8.89
N LEU A 36 29.34 11.42 -10.06
CA LEU A 36 29.11 10.71 -11.32
C LEU A 36 30.47 10.21 -11.82
N ASN A 37 30.68 8.89 -11.83
CA ASN A 37 31.95 8.24 -12.12
C ASN A 37 33.10 8.83 -11.27
N HIS A 38 34.04 9.54 -11.90
CA HIS A 38 35.20 10.17 -11.26
C HIS A 38 34.99 11.66 -10.96
N THR A 39 33.85 12.24 -11.36
CA THR A 39 33.56 13.66 -11.17
C THR A 39 32.66 13.88 -9.95
N LEU A 40 32.97 14.93 -9.18
CA LEU A 40 32.17 15.40 -8.05
C LEU A 40 31.58 16.76 -8.38
N SER A 41 30.29 16.96 -8.11
CA SER A 41 29.66 18.28 -8.18
C SER A 41 30.22 19.23 -7.13
N ASP A 42 29.84 20.49 -7.18
CA ASP A 42 30.07 21.44 -6.08
C ASP A 42 29.36 21.00 -4.79
N ILE A 43 29.81 21.59 -3.67
CA ILE A 43 29.25 21.36 -2.34
C ILE A 43 27.94 22.13 -2.20
N GLY A 44 26.83 21.39 -2.11
CA GLY A 44 25.52 21.96 -1.76
C GLY A 44 25.29 21.93 -0.25
N SER A 45 24.70 23.00 0.31
CA SER A 45 24.25 23.05 1.70
C SER A 45 22.82 22.53 1.85
N ILE A 46 22.54 21.70 2.86
CA ILE A 46 21.19 21.22 3.18
C ILE A 46 20.55 22.18 4.18
N LYS A 47 19.54 22.93 3.71
CA LYS A 47 18.82 23.93 4.54
C LYS A 47 17.58 23.38 5.25
N ALA A 48 17.07 22.22 4.83
CA ALA A 48 15.88 21.58 5.38
C ALA A 48 15.90 20.07 5.11
N GLY A 49 15.14 19.31 5.89
CA GLY A 49 15.05 17.85 5.78
C GLY A 49 15.91 17.09 6.78
N THR A 50 15.83 15.76 6.71
CA THR A 50 16.65 14.84 7.51
C THR A 50 17.55 14.02 6.58
N PRO A 51 18.71 13.52 7.05
CA PRO A 51 19.56 12.67 6.24
C PRO A 51 18.85 11.37 5.84
N GLN A 52 18.73 11.13 4.53
CA GLN A 52 18.12 9.90 4.02
C GLN A 52 19.01 8.70 4.39
N GLY A 53 18.41 7.60 4.86
CA GLY A 53 19.12 6.41 5.32
C GLY A 53 19.57 6.44 6.79
N SER A 54 19.31 7.53 7.52
CA SER A 54 19.54 7.55 8.96
C SER A 54 18.39 6.93 9.76
N ILE A 55 18.77 6.23 10.83
CA ILE A 55 17.86 5.59 11.81
C ILE A 55 16.96 6.63 12.50
N LEU A 56 17.45 7.84 12.73
CA LEU A 56 16.67 8.89 13.43
C LEU A 56 15.69 9.62 12.52
N SER A 57 15.90 9.60 11.22
CA SER A 57 15.10 10.37 10.27
C SER A 57 13.60 10.02 10.30
N PRO A 58 13.19 8.72 10.34
CA PRO A 58 11.78 8.36 10.48
C PRO A 58 11.16 8.87 11.78
N LEU A 59 11.86 8.73 12.91
CA LEU A 59 11.36 9.18 14.21
C LEU A 59 11.14 10.70 14.24
N LEU A 60 12.11 11.46 13.74
CA LEU A 60 12.00 12.92 13.64
C LEU A 60 10.84 13.33 12.73
N TYR A 61 10.63 12.60 11.64
CA TYR A 61 9.49 12.85 10.76
C TYR A 61 8.15 12.56 11.46
N THR A 62 8.04 11.45 12.20
CA THR A 62 6.83 11.13 12.99
C THR A 62 6.53 12.20 14.05
N ILE A 63 7.55 12.71 14.75
CA ILE A 63 7.40 13.84 15.69
C ILE A 63 6.96 15.10 14.93
N TYR A 64 7.51 15.32 13.73
CA TYR A 64 7.17 16.47 12.92
C TYR A 64 5.74 16.45 12.41
N THR A 65 5.14 15.28 12.15
CA THR A 65 3.77 15.16 11.62
C THR A 65 2.74 14.80 12.69
N SER A 66 3.14 14.66 13.96
CA SER A 66 2.28 14.16 15.04
C SER A 66 1.02 14.99 15.31
N ASP A 67 1.06 16.29 15.01
CA ASP A 67 -0.02 17.26 15.20
C ASP A 67 -0.81 17.53 13.91
N PHE A 68 -0.75 16.62 12.94
CA PHE A 68 -1.56 16.68 11.73
C PHE A 68 -3.04 16.86 12.08
N PRO A 69 -3.81 17.67 11.33
CA PRO A 69 -5.20 17.98 11.65
C PRO A 69 -6.06 16.71 11.80
N LYS A 70 -6.73 16.59 12.95
CA LYS A 70 -7.69 15.52 13.23
C LYS A 70 -9.08 16.08 13.32
N THR A 71 -10.05 15.43 12.68
CA THR A 71 -11.46 15.81 12.73
C THR A 71 -12.29 14.54 12.77
N ASN A 72 -13.35 14.48 13.58
CA ASN A 72 -14.12 13.25 13.80
C ASN A 72 -14.75 12.67 12.52
N GLN A 73 -14.99 13.51 11.51
CA GLN A 73 -15.57 13.10 10.23
C GLN A 73 -14.54 12.60 9.20
N ILE A 74 -13.23 12.73 9.49
CA ILE A 74 -12.15 12.38 8.59
C ILE A 74 -11.26 11.33 9.25
N MET A 75 -11.11 10.20 8.56
CA MET A 75 -10.10 9.21 8.92
C MET A 75 -8.81 9.53 8.17
N ASN A 76 -7.73 9.72 8.93
CA ASN A 76 -6.40 9.93 8.38
C ASN A 76 -5.63 8.60 8.34
N CYS A 77 -5.05 8.27 7.20
CA CYS A 77 -4.20 7.13 6.99
C CYS A 77 -2.80 7.61 6.59
N PHE A 78 -1.80 7.35 7.42
CA PHE A 78 -0.42 7.77 7.17
C PHE A 78 0.48 6.56 6.97
N PHE A 79 1.39 6.67 6.01
CA PHE A 79 2.53 5.79 5.88
C PHE A 79 3.72 6.58 5.36
N ALA A 80 4.63 6.95 6.27
CA ALA A 80 5.69 7.92 5.97
C ALA A 80 5.10 9.20 5.35
N ASP A 81 5.56 9.59 4.15
CA ASP A 81 5.06 10.74 3.39
C ASP A 81 3.74 10.48 2.66
N ASP A 82 3.41 9.22 2.34
CA ASP A 82 2.11 8.87 1.76
C ASP A 82 1.00 9.11 2.78
N THR A 83 0.10 10.03 2.46
CA THR A 83 -1.04 10.41 3.30
C THR A 83 -2.33 10.24 2.52
N ALA A 84 -3.31 9.54 3.10
CA ALA A 84 -4.66 9.46 2.58
C ALA A 84 -5.65 9.97 3.64
N ILE A 85 -6.67 10.70 3.19
CA ILE A 85 -7.80 11.13 4.01
C ILE A 85 -9.08 10.53 3.47
N LEU A 86 -9.93 10.04 4.36
CA LEU A 86 -11.17 9.36 4.03
C LEU A 86 -12.33 10.04 4.75
N ALA A 87 -13.39 10.33 4.01
CA ALA A 87 -14.66 10.78 4.58
C ALA A 87 -15.77 9.83 4.13
N GLN A 88 -16.71 9.56 5.04
CA GLN A 88 -17.86 8.70 4.79
C GLN A 88 -19.15 9.47 5.09
N GLY A 89 -20.19 9.22 4.28
CA GLY A 89 -21.51 9.78 4.52
C GLY A 89 -22.56 9.22 3.57
N SER A 90 -23.82 9.43 3.90
CA SER A 90 -24.96 8.92 3.13
C SER A 90 -25.20 9.72 1.84
N THR A 91 -24.72 10.95 1.75
CA THR A 91 -24.90 11.83 0.58
C THR A 91 -23.56 12.30 0.04
N ILE A 92 -23.48 12.41 -1.29
CA ILE A 92 -22.29 12.88 -2.01
C ILE A 92 -21.91 14.30 -1.55
N ASN A 93 -22.89 15.20 -1.45
CA ASN A 93 -22.64 16.58 -1.05
C ASN A 93 -22.04 16.67 0.36
N TYR A 94 -22.49 15.83 1.29
CA TYR A 94 -21.91 15.78 2.63
C TYR A 94 -20.46 15.30 2.61
N VAL A 95 -20.15 14.27 1.82
CA VAL A 95 -18.78 13.75 1.67
C VAL A 95 -17.87 14.82 1.06
N ILE A 96 -18.28 15.47 -0.02
CA ILE A 96 -17.51 16.54 -0.69
C ILE A 96 -17.26 17.70 0.27
N HIS A 97 -18.30 18.19 0.96
CA HIS A 97 -18.17 19.27 1.94
C HIS A 97 -17.22 18.90 3.09
N THR A 98 -17.34 17.69 3.61
CA THR A 98 -16.48 17.18 4.69
C THR A 98 -15.03 17.07 4.23
N LEU A 99 -14.77 16.53 3.04
CA LEU A 99 -13.43 16.45 2.45
C LEU A 99 -12.85 17.84 2.24
N GLN A 100 -13.61 18.78 1.67
CA GLN A 100 -13.15 20.15 1.45
C GLN A 100 -12.77 20.84 2.76
N LYS A 101 -13.59 20.69 3.81
CA LYS A 101 -13.25 21.21 5.14
C LYS A 101 -11.95 20.59 5.68
N GLY A 102 -11.74 19.30 5.42
CA GLY A 102 -10.50 18.59 5.72
C GLY A 102 -9.29 19.18 5.00
N LEU A 103 -9.38 19.32 3.69
CA LEU A 103 -8.35 19.89 2.84
C LEU A 103 -7.98 21.31 3.30
N ASN A 104 -8.95 22.17 3.59
CA ASN A 104 -8.71 23.52 4.09
C ASN A 104 -7.92 23.54 5.41
N ASN A 105 -8.17 22.58 6.31
CA ASN A 105 -7.43 22.46 7.57
C ASN A 105 -6.00 21.96 7.35
N ILE A 106 -5.84 20.99 6.42
CA ILE A 106 -4.54 20.45 6.03
C ILE A 106 -3.69 21.53 5.36
N GLU A 107 -4.28 22.32 4.48
CA GLU A 107 -3.64 23.44 3.80
C GLU A 107 -3.10 24.46 4.82
N LYS A 108 -3.94 24.89 5.78
CA LYS A 108 -3.51 25.77 6.88
C LYS A 108 -2.35 25.17 7.68
N TRP A 109 -2.42 23.87 7.99
CA TRP A 109 -1.36 23.19 8.73
C TRP A 109 -0.07 23.09 7.92
N CYS A 110 -0.15 22.79 6.63
CA CYS A 110 1.00 22.72 5.73
C CYS A 110 1.66 24.08 5.56
N THR A 111 0.88 25.16 5.44
CA THR A 111 1.38 26.53 5.40
C THR A 111 2.08 26.90 6.70
N LEU A 112 1.47 26.60 7.85
CA LEU A 112 2.07 26.84 9.17
C LEU A 112 3.40 26.10 9.35
N TRP A 113 3.45 24.83 8.96
CA TRP A 113 4.62 23.97 9.12
C TRP A 113 5.54 23.94 7.89
N ARG A 114 5.32 24.78 6.89
CA ARG A 114 6.13 24.85 5.66
C ARG A 114 6.33 23.47 5.02
N VAL A 115 5.25 22.68 4.95
CA VAL A 115 5.22 21.39 4.29
C VAL A 115 4.74 21.61 2.86
N ALA A 116 5.65 21.47 1.91
CA ALA A 116 5.31 21.49 0.50
C ALA A 116 4.58 20.19 0.14
N ILE A 117 3.40 20.33 -0.46
CA ILE A 117 2.65 19.21 -1.02
C ILE A 117 2.82 19.22 -2.54
N ASN A 118 2.91 18.03 -3.12
CA ASN A 118 2.88 17.84 -4.55
C ASN A 118 1.41 17.60 -4.96
N THR A 119 0.78 18.64 -5.48
CA THR A 119 -0.62 18.61 -5.93
C THR A 119 -0.80 17.69 -7.14
N ASP A 120 0.17 17.60 -8.06
CA ASP A 120 0.14 16.67 -9.21
C ASP A 120 0.03 15.20 -8.80
N LYS A 121 0.60 14.83 -7.65
CA LYS A 121 0.54 13.47 -7.09
C LYS A 121 -0.67 13.26 -6.18
N THR A 122 -1.47 14.29 -5.95
CA THR A 122 -2.62 14.24 -5.06
C THR A 122 -3.84 13.85 -5.87
N HIS A 123 -4.44 12.71 -5.55
CA HIS A 123 -5.56 12.14 -6.29
C HIS A 123 -6.81 12.07 -5.42
N ALA A 124 -7.97 12.37 -5.99
CA ALA A 124 -9.27 12.24 -5.33
C ALA A 124 -10.10 11.14 -5.99
N VAL A 125 -10.57 10.15 -5.23
CA VAL A 125 -11.41 9.06 -5.76
C VAL A 125 -12.68 8.93 -4.92
N MET A 126 -13.82 8.87 -5.60
CA MET A 126 -15.14 8.71 -4.98
C MET A 126 -15.61 7.26 -5.07
N PHE A 127 -15.56 6.53 -3.95
CA PHE A 127 -16.10 5.18 -3.85
C PHE A 127 -17.61 5.20 -3.61
N ARG A 128 -18.40 4.68 -4.56
CA ARG A 128 -19.87 4.60 -4.43
C ARG A 128 -20.46 3.39 -5.14
N LYS A 129 -21.53 2.85 -4.56
CA LYS A 129 -22.33 1.78 -5.19
C LYS A 129 -23.19 2.36 -6.32
N GLY A 130 -23.13 1.73 -7.49
CA GLY A 130 -23.89 2.15 -8.67
C GLY A 130 -23.19 3.23 -9.51
N THR A 131 -23.89 3.67 -10.56
CA THR A 131 -23.39 4.64 -11.53
C THR A 131 -24.34 5.83 -11.54
N SER A 132 -23.86 6.99 -11.12
CA SER A 132 -24.61 8.24 -11.27
C SER A 132 -23.93 9.09 -12.34
N ARG A 133 -24.73 9.59 -13.29
CA ARG A 133 -24.28 10.52 -14.34
C ARG A 133 -24.15 11.95 -13.85
N LYS A 134 -24.51 12.24 -12.58
CA LYS A 134 -24.33 13.58 -12.01
C LYS A 134 -22.84 13.89 -11.92
N GLU A 135 -22.48 15.03 -12.49
CA GLU A 135 -21.16 15.63 -12.31
C GLU A 135 -20.93 15.91 -10.83
N LEU A 136 -19.75 15.54 -10.37
CA LEU A 136 -19.32 15.78 -9.01
C LEU A 136 -18.67 17.16 -8.97
N LYS A 137 -19.01 17.96 -7.95
CA LYS A 137 -18.28 19.18 -7.67
C LYS A 137 -16.81 18.85 -7.41
N THR A 138 -15.89 19.57 -8.04
CA THR A 138 -14.44 19.44 -7.81
C THR A 138 -14.07 19.87 -6.39
N LEU A 139 -12.99 19.29 -5.88
CA LEU A 139 -12.37 19.73 -4.65
C LEU A 139 -11.30 20.77 -5.01
N SER A 140 -11.00 21.70 -4.11
CA SER A 140 -9.90 22.65 -4.28
C SER A 140 -8.85 22.41 -3.20
N PHE A 141 -7.57 22.51 -3.57
CA PHE A 141 -6.46 22.36 -2.65
C PHE A 141 -5.26 23.20 -3.09
N PHE A 142 -4.80 24.13 -2.24
CA PHE A 142 -3.79 25.13 -2.60
C PHE A 142 -4.13 25.90 -3.89
N ASP A 143 -5.38 26.36 -3.99
CA ASP A 143 -5.92 27.08 -5.16
C ASP A 143 -5.92 26.29 -6.48
N GLU A 144 -5.66 24.97 -6.45
CA GLU A 144 -5.75 24.08 -7.60
C GLU A 144 -6.99 23.18 -7.51
N ASP A 145 -7.60 22.89 -8.67
CA ASP A 145 -8.75 22.00 -8.76
C ASP A 145 -8.31 20.52 -8.77
N LEU A 146 -8.73 19.78 -7.75
CA LEU A 146 -8.59 18.33 -7.66
C LEU A 146 -9.74 17.63 -8.38
N THR A 147 -9.42 17.02 -9.52
CA THR A 147 -10.37 16.22 -10.30
C THR A 147 -10.61 14.85 -9.67
N TRP A 148 -11.79 14.28 -9.95
CA TRP A 148 -12.15 12.94 -9.50
C TRP A 148 -11.61 11.86 -10.44
N ASP A 149 -10.62 11.11 -9.97
CA ASP A 149 -10.04 9.99 -10.67
C ASP A 149 -10.88 8.72 -10.54
N LYS A 150 -10.74 7.82 -11.52
CA LYS A 150 -11.38 6.49 -11.51
C LYS A 150 -10.60 5.46 -10.72
N GLU A 151 -9.30 5.68 -10.54
CA GLU A 151 -8.43 4.79 -9.78
C GLU A 151 -7.31 5.57 -9.10
N VAL A 152 -6.86 5.07 -7.97
CA VAL A 152 -5.71 5.62 -7.23
C VAL A 152 -4.79 4.49 -6.79
N LYS A 153 -3.48 4.74 -6.86
CA LYS A 153 -2.47 3.84 -6.32
C LYS A 153 -2.07 4.31 -4.93
N TYR A 154 -2.30 3.47 -3.93
CA TYR A 154 -1.92 3.73 -2.54
C TYR A 154 -1.15 2.52 -1.99
N LEU A 155 0.06 2.74 -1.50
CA LEU A 155 0.94 1.68 -0.96
C LEU A 155 1.06 0.45 -1.89
N GLY A 156 1.19 0.71 -3.19
CA GLY A 156 1.34 -0.34 -4.21
C GLY A 156 0.04 -1.07 -4.60
N LEU A 157 -1.08 -0.81 -3.93
CA LEU A 157 -2.41 -1.31 -4.29
C LEU A 157 -3.13 -0.29 -5.17
N ILE A 158 -3.77 -0.75 -6.24
CA ILE A 158 -4.58 0.13 -7.11
C ILE A 158 -6.05 -0.08 -6.74
N LEU A 159 -6.71 0.99 -6.32
CA LEU A 159 -8.12 1.03 -5.94
C LEU A 159 -8.90 1.70 -7.05
N ASP A 160 -9.76 0.95 -7.75
CA ASP A 160 -10.75 1.53 -8.68
C ASP A 160 -12.00 2.01 -7.93
N ASP A 161 -12.73 2.97 -8.51
CA ASP A 161 -13.94 3.59 -7.94
C ASP A 161 -15.05 2.58 -7.56
N LYS A 162 -15.02 1.38 -8.16
CA LYS A 162 -15.92 0.26 -7.88
C LYS A 162 -15.31 -0.83 -7.00
N LEU A 163 -14.06 -0.69 -6.58
CA LEU A 163 -13.32 -1.69 -5.79
C LEU A 163 -13.38 -3.10 -6.42
N THR A 164 -13.31 -3.18 -7.75
CA THR A 164 -13.29 -4.44 -8.50
C THR A 164 -11.90 -5.05 -8.58
N PHE A 165 -10.86 -4.26 -8.33
CA PHE A 165 -9.42 -4.54 -8.41
C PHE A 165 -8.96 -5.02 -9.79
N ARG A 166 -9.71 -4.70 -10.86
CA ARG A 166 -9.37 -5.09 -12.23
C ARG A 166 -8.05 -4.47 -12.68
N SER A 167 -7.89 -3.17 -12.46
CA SER A 167 -6.67 -2.44 -12.81
C SER A 167 -5.47 -2.94 -12.01
N HIS A 168 -5.66 -3.22 -10.71
CA HIS A 168 -4.60 -3.80 -9.88
C HIS A 168 -4.11 -5.15 -10.40
N LEU A 169 -5.03 -6.05 -10.76
CA LEU A 169 -4.66 -7.37 -11.28
C LEU A 169 -3.99 -7.28 -12.66
N LYS A 170 -4.40 -6.34 -13.51
CA LYS A 170 -3.73 -6.06 -14.78
C LYS A 170 -2.29 -5.59 -14.53
N TYR A 171 -2.11 -4.61 -13.65
CA TYR A 171 -0.79 -4.11 -13.24
C TYR A 171 0.11 -5.22 -12.66
N ASN A 172 -0.40 -6.07 -11.75
CA ASN A 172 0.35 -7.19 -11.21
C ASN A 172 0.69 -8.22 -12.31
N THR A 173 -0.20 -8.44 -13.28
CA THR A 173 0.05 -9.35 -14.41
C THR A 173 1.20 -8.85 -15.28
N GLU A 174 1.22 -7.56 -15.61
CA GLU A 174 2.30 -6.95 -16.40
C GLU A 174 3.63 -6.99 -15.65
N LYS A 175 3.63 -6.61 -14.38
CA LYS A 175 4.82 -6.68 -13.50
C LYS A 175 5.34 -8.12 -13.36
N PHE A 176 4.42 -9.08 -13.26
CA PHE A 176 4.74 -10.50 -13.20
C PHE A 176 5.42 -10.97 -14.48
N TRP A 177 4.85 -10.69 -15.66
CA TRP A 177 5.45 -11.08 -16.93
C TRP A 177 6.81 -10.43 -17.19
N ALA A 178 6.97 -9.16 -16.85
CA ALA A 178 8.26 -8.49 -16.92
C ALA A 178 9.31 -9.22 -16.08
N LYS A 179 8.96 -9.69 -14.87
CA LYS A 179 9.86 -10.48 -14.02
C LYS A 179 10.09 -11.89 -14.56
N VAL A 180 9.05 -12.54 -15.09
CA VAL A 180 9.15 -13.86 -15.71
C VAL A 180 10.15 -13.82 -16.86
N HIS A 181 10.06 -12.84 -17.77
CA HIS A 181 10.96 -12.74 -18.93
C HIS A 181 12.43 -12.68 -18.52
N LEU A 182 12.75 -11.98 -17.43
CA LEU A 182 14.10 -11.95 -16.87
C LEU A 182 14.53 -13.31 -16.29
N LEU A 183 13.59 -14.07 -15.73
CA LEU A 183 13.86 -15.36 -15.10
C LEU A 183 13.73 -16.56 -16.05
N ILE A 184 13.21 -16.39 -17.27
CA ILE A 184 13.06 -17.49 -18.26
C ILE A 184 14.35 -18.31 -18.44
N PRO A 185 15.55 -17.71 -18.55
CA PRO A 185 16.79 -18.48 -18.66
C PRO A 185 17.04 -19.42 -17.46
N LEU A 186 16.51 -19.08 -16.28
CA LEU A 186 16.69 -19.83 -15.03
C LEU A 186 15.53 -20.79 -14.75
N ILE A 187 14.30 -20.49 -15.14
CA ILE A 187 13.13 -21.34 -14.85
C ILE A 187 12.69 -22.18 -16.05
N GLY A 188 13.15 -21.86 -17.26
CA GLY A 188 12.72 -22.50 -18.49
C GLY A 188 13.32 -23.90 -18.71
N ARG A 189 12.89 -24.53 -19.81
CA ARG A 189 13.31 -25.89 -20.21
C ARG A 189 14.82 -26.06 -20.32
N ARG A 190 15.53 -25.05 -20.82
CA ARG A 190 16.99 -25.08 -21.05
C ARG A 190 17.81 -24.75 -19.81
N SER A 191 17.15 -24.42 -18.69
CA SER A 191 17.86 -24.09 -17.46
C SER A 191 18.47 -25.35 -16.82
N PRO A 192 19.75 -25.28 -16.40
CA PRO A 192 20.43 -26.37 -15.70
C PRO A 192 19.97 -26.51 -14.23
N LEU A 193 19.14 -25.60 -13.72
CA LEU A 193 18.68 -25.66 -12.34
C LEU A 193 17.81 -26.89 -12.07
N THR A 194 17.92 -27.44 -10.87
CA THR A 194 17.04 -28.49 -10.36
C THR A 194 15.60 -27.99 -10.28
N LEU A 195 14.63 -28.91 -10.33
CA LEU A 195 13.21 -28.59 -10.21
C LEU A 195 12.94 -27.83 -8.90
N GLU A 196 13.50 -28.28 -7.79
CA GLU A 196 13.36 -27.65 -6.48
C GLU A 196 13.80 -26.17 -6.49
N ASN A 197 14.97 -25.87 -7.06
CA ASN A 197 15.45 -24.50 -7.18
C ASN A 197 14.57 -23.64 -8.09
N LYS A 198 14.02 -24.20 -9.16
CA LYS A 198 13.05 -23.50 -10.04
C LYS A 198 11.76 -23.17 -9.28
N LEU A 199 11.25 -24.11 -8.48
CA LEU A 199 10.07 -23.90 -7.65
C LEU A 199 10.33 -22.87 -6.55
N LEU A 200 11.52 -22.88 -5.95
CA LEU A 200 11.93 -21.90 -4.97
C LEU A 200 11.93 -20.49 -5.57
N LEU A 201 12.49 -20.30 -6.75
CA LEU A 201 12.45 -19.02 -7.48
C LEU A 201 11.00 -18.57 -7.75
N PHE A 202 10.13 -19.49 -8.14
CA PHE A 202 8.72 -19.18 -8.31
C PHE A 202 8.08 -18.72 -6.99
N GLN A 203 8.26 -19.48 -5.90
CA GLN A 203 7.62 -19.20 -4.61
C GLN A 203 8.15 -17.91 -3.96
N GLN A 204 9.44 -17.60 -4.09
CA GLN A 204 10.08 -16.47 -3.42
C GLN A 204 10.08 -15.18 -4.23
N VAL A 205 10.08 -15.26 -5.57
CA VAL A 205 10.20 -14.07 -6.43
C VAL A 205 8.92 -13.78 -7.20
N LEU A 206 8.32 -14.81 -7.82
CA LEU A 206 7.20 -14.61 -8.74
C LEU A 206 5.85 -14.60 -8.04
N ARG A 207 5.60 -15.56 -7.14
CA ARG A 207 4.34 -15.67 -6.40
C ARG A 207 4.05 -14.42 -5.57
N PRO A 208 5.02 -13.80 -4.86
CA PRO A 208 4.76 -12.58 -4.07
C PRO A 208 4.29 -11.39 -4.90
N ILE A 209 4.67 -11.30 -6.18
CA ILE A 209 4.17 -10.26 -7.08
C ILE A 209 2.68 -10.43 -7.32
N LEU A 210 2.23 -11.67 -7.53
CA LEU A 210 0.81 -11.96 -7.70
C LEU A 210 0.05 -11.81 -6.39
N THR A 211 0.66 -12.14 -5.25
CA THR A 211 -0.02 -12.24 -3.95
C THR A 211 0.14 -10.99 -3.08
N TYR A 212 0.71 -9.93 -3.62
CA TYR A 212 0.82 -8.65 -2.91
C TYR A 212 -0.58 -8.10 -2.58
N ALA A 213 -0.84 -7.74 -1.32
CA ALA A 213 -2.11 -7.17 -0.84
C ALA A 213 -3.36 -8.06 -1.07
N THR A 214 -3.21 -9.39 -1.16
CA THR A 214 -4.32 -10.34 -1.34
C THR A 214 -5.38 -10.28 -0.27
N GLN A 215 -5.02 -9.84 0.94
CA GLN A 215 -5.96 -9.67 2.05
C GLN A 215 -7.05 -8.65 1.72
N ILE A 216 -6.76 -7.72 0.80
CA ILE A 216 -7.69 -6.67 0.34
C ILE A 216 -8.30 -7.06 -1.00
N TRP A 217 -7.49 -7.25 -2.05
CA TRP A 217 -8.04 -7.54 -3.39
C TRP A 217 -8.58 -8.96 -3.54
N GLY A 218 -8.29 -9.88 -2.61
CA GLY A 218 -8.86 -11.23 -2.59
C GLY A 218 -10.40 -11.25 -2.52
N LEU A 219 -11.02 -10.11 -2.22
CA LEU A 219 -12.47 -9.88 -2.28
C LEU A 219 -13.00 -9.66 -3.70
N ALA A 220 -12.11 -9.49 -4.67
CA ALA A 220 -12.48 -9.35 -6.07
C ALA A 220 -13.29 -10.56 -6.56
N ALA A 221 -14.10 -10.32 -7.59
CA ALA A 221 -14.89 -11.34 -8.23
C ALA A 221 -14.03 -12.55 -8.63
N PHE A 222 -14.61 -13.75 -8.55
CA PHE A 222 -13.89 -14.99 -8.89
C PHE A 222 -13.27 -14.95 -10.29
N SER A 223 -13.96 -14.35 -11.27
CA SER A 223 -13.44 -14.15 -12.62
C SER A 223 -12.15 -13.34 -12.67
N ASN A 224 -12.00 -12.35 -11.80
CA ASN A 224 -10.78 -11.56 -11.67
C ASN A 224 -9.66 -12.38 -10.99
N ARG A 225 -9.96 -13.07 -9.89
CA ARG A 225 -8.97 -13.93 -9.19
C ARG A 225 -8.47 -15.09 -10.06
N LYS A 226 -9.34 -15.65 -10.89
CA LYS A 226 -9.00 -16.72 -11.86
C LYS A 226 -7.87 -16.31 -12.80
N LYS A 227 -7.71 -15.02 -13.12
CA LYS A 227 -6.60 -14.54 -13.95
C LYS A 227 -5.24 -14.81 -13.30
N ALA A 228 -5.11 -14.59 -11.99
CA ALA A 228 -3.89 -14.89 -11.24
C ALA A 228 -3.61 -16.41 -11.20
N GLN A 229 -4.65 -17.24 -11.03
CA GLN A 229 -4.51 -18.70 -11.12
C GLN A 229 -4.01 -19.15 -12.50
N ILE A 230 -4.51 -18.55 -13.58
CA ILE A 230 -4.05 -18.86 -14.95
C ILE A 230 -2.57 -18.55 -15.10
N LEU A 231 -2.07 -17.43 -14.55
CA LEU A 231 -0.65 -17.09 -14.58
C LEU A 231 0.20 -18.09 -13.81
N GLN A 232 -0.22 -18.48 -12.60
CA GLN A 232 0.44 -19.54 -11.84
C GLN A 232 0.52 -20.83 -12.65
N ASN A 233 -0.59 -21.29 -13.24
CA ASN A 233 -0.63 -22.49 -14.06
C ASN A 233 0.34 -22.43 -15.24
N LYS A 234 0.43 -21.27 -15.92
CA LYS A 234 1.36 -21.07 -17.04
C LYS A 234 2.81 -21.22 -16.59
N ILE A 235 3.19 -20.61 -15.47
CA ILE A 235 4.58 -20.67 -15.01
C ILE A 235 4.95 -22.05 -14.49
N LEU A 236 4.06 -22.73 -13.75
CA LEU A 236 4.33 -24.09 -13.29
C LEU A 236 4.57 -25.02 -14.47
N ARG A 237 3.76 -24.91 -15.54
CA ARG A 237 3.99 -25.67 -16.78
C ARG A 237 5.34 -25.39 -17.43
N ILE A 238 5.79 -24.13 -17.45
CA ILE A 238 7.11 -23.77 -17.97
C ILE A 238 8.22 -24.41 -17.13
N ILE A 239 8.09 -24.39 -15.81
CA ILE A 239 9.07 -24.95 -14.87
C ILE A 239 9.23 -26.46 -15.06
N VAL A 240 8.12 -27.20 -15.13
CA VAL A 240 8.16 -28.67 -15.32
C VAL A 240 8.29 -29.09 -16.78
N ASN A 241 8.28 -28.14 -17.72
CA ASN A 241 8.22 -28.39 -19.15
C ASN A 241 7.07 -29.36 -19.53
N ALA A 242 5.89 -29.15 -18.95
CA ALA A 242 4.75 -30.05 -19.12
C ALA A 242 4.04 -29.84 -20.46
N PRO A 243 3.67 -30.91 -21.18
CA PRO A 243 2.90 -30.82 -22.40
C PRO A 243 1.43 -30.40 -22.14
N TRP A 244 0.75 -29.95 -23.18
CA TRP A 244 -0.57 -29.31 -23.08
C TRP A 244 -1.67 -30.23 -22.48
N TYR A 245 -1.59 -31.54 -22.72
CA TYR A 245 -2.57 -32.52 -22.26
C TYR A 245 -2.46 -32.91 -20.78
N VAL A 246 -1.33 -32.60 -20.12
CA VAL A 246 -1.20 -32.82 -18.66
C VAL A 246 -2.15 -31.88 -17.95
N ARG A 247 -2.99 -32.39 -17.05
CA ARG A 247 -3.96 -31.57 -16.31
C ARG A 247 -3.25 -30.69 -15.28
N ASN A 248 -3.71 -29.44 -15.11
CA ASN A 248 -3.15 -28.52 -14.11
C ASN A 248 -3.24 -29.10 -12.68
N SER A 249 -4.32 -29.82 -12.36
CA SER A 249 -4.48 -30.46 -11.05
C SER A 249 -3.38 -31.45 -10.73
N VAL A 250 -2.91 -32.21 -11.72
CA VAL A 250 -1.79 -33.16 -11.56
C VAL A 250 -0.50 -32.40 -11.24
N ILE A 251 -0.20 -31.34 -12.01
CA ILE A 251 0.96 -30.48 -11.76
C ILE A 251 0.92 -29.88 -10.34
N HIS A 252 -0.25 -29.43 -9.89
CA HIS A 252 -0.42 -28.90 -8.53
C HIS A 252 -0.16 -29.94 -7.45
N ASN A 253 -0.70 -31.15 -7.62
CA ASN A 253 -0.55 -32.25 -6.67
C ASN A 253 0.91 -32.73 -6.60
N ASP A 254 1.55 -32.95 -7.75
CA ASP A 254 2.92 -33.46 -7.84
C ASP A 254 3.93 -32.46 -7.26
N LEU A 255 3.76 -31.17 -7.56
CA LEU A 255 4.62 -30.10 -7.03
C LEU A 255 4.24 -29.68 -5.61
N LYS A 256 3.13 -30.19 -5.07
CA LYS A 256 2.55 -29.79 -3.77
C LYS A 256 2.36 -28.27 -3.65
N ILE A 257 1.99 -27.62 -4.75
CA ILE A 257 1.74 -26.18 -4.79
C ILE A 257 0.24 -25.93 -4.72
N GLN A 258 -0.18 -25.20 -3.69
CA GLN A 258 -1.57 -24.78 -3.52
C GLN A 258 -2.04 -23.86 -4.66
N THR A 259 -3.34 -23.84 -4.91
CA THR A 259 -3.96 -22.85 -5.80
C THR A 259 -3.81 -21.43 -5.22
N ILE A 260 -3.95 -20.42 -6.08
CA ILE A 260 -3.95 -19.01 -5.66
C ILE A 260 -5.08 -18.74 -4.67
N ASP A 261 -6.27 -19.32 -4.89
CA ASP A 261 -7.40 -19.09 -4.00
C ASP A 261 -7.21 -19.71 -2.61
N GLU A 262 -6.63 -20.92 -2.52
CA GLU A 262 -6.25 -21.53 -1.24
C GLU A 262 -5.20 -20.68 -0.52
N PHE A 263 -4.20 -20.22 -1.26
CA PHE A 263 -3.14 -19.40 -0.68
C PHE A 263 -3.62 -18.02 -0.23
N ILE A 264 -4.54 -17.39 -0.97
CA ILE A 264 -5.20 -16.15 -0.54
C ILE A 264 -5.93 -16.37 0.78
N LYS A 265 -6.67 -17.49 0.92
CA LYS A 265 -7.38 -17.82 2.15
C LYS A 265 -6.40 -18.01 3.32
N GLU A 266 -5.30 -18.71 3.08
CA GLU A 266 -4.24 -18.91 4.08
C GLU A 266 -3.62 -17.57 4.52
N LEU A 267 -3.22 -16.73 3.56
CA LEU A 267 -2.65 -15.40 3.83
C LEU A 267 -3.62 -14.49 4.60
N SER A 268 -4.90 -14.50 4.23
CA SER A 268 -5.93 -13.75 4.93
C SER A 268 -6.16 -14.28 6.35
N ARG A 269 -6.25 -15.60 6.53
CA ARG A 269 -6.40 -16.21 7.87
C ARG A 269 -5.22 -15.85 8.77
N ASN A 270 -4.00 -16.01 8.27
CA ASN A 270 -2.77 -15.70 9.02
C ASN A 270 -2.71 -14.21 9.39
N PHE A 271 -3.15 -13.33 8.49
CA PHE A 271 -3.21 -11.89 8.75
C PHE A 271 -4.20 -11.55 9.89
N PHE A 272 -5.44 -12.02 9.80
CA PHE A 272 -6.45 -11.72 10.82
C PHE A 272 -6.16 -12.38 12.17
N GLN A 273 -5.61 -13.61 12.19
CA GLN A 273 -5.18 -14.25 13.44
C GLN A 273 -4.06 -13.47 14.12
N LYS A 274 -3.10 -12.95 13.36
CA LYS A 274 -2.03 -12.10 13.91
C LYS A 274 -2.55 -10.77 14.45
N LEU A 275 -3.55 -10.17 13.81
CA LEU A 275 -4.17 -8.93 14.29
C LEU A 275 -4.83 -9.11 15.66
N VAL A 276 -5.59 -10.19 15.86
CA VAL A 276 -6.28 -10.48 17.14
C VAL A 276 -5.29 -10.75 18.27
N ASN A 277 -4.18 -11.42 17.97
CA ASN A 277 -3.17 -11.78 18.97
C ASN A 277 -2.10 -10.69 19.15
N HIS A 278 -2.27 -9.51 18.55
CA HIS A 278 -1.24 -8.48 18.61
C HIS A 278 -1.25 -7.77 19.96
N THR A 279 -0.07 -7.61 20.56
CA THR A 279 0.11 -6.89 21.84
C THR A 279 -0.10 -5.37 21.76
N ASN A 280 -0.27 -4.82 20.55
CA ASN A 280 -0.31 -3.38 20.35
C ASN A 280 -1.78 -2.94 20.26
N PRO A 281 -2.27 -2.11 21.19
CA PRO A 281 -3.68 -1.69 21.22
C PRO A 281 -4.10 -0.98 19.93
N THR A 282 -3.22 -0.17 19.33
CA THR A 282 -3.55 0.54 18.07
C THR A 282 -3.78 -0.38 16.88
N VAL A 283 -3.17 -1.57 16.90
CA VAL A 283 -3.37 -2.62 15.89
C VAL A 283 -4.64 -3.40 16.18
N LEU A 284 -4.92 -3.66 17.46
CA LEU A 284 -6.14 -4.34 17.90
C LEU A 284 -7.40 -3.54 17.57
N ASP A 285 -7.35 -2.21 17.77
CA ASP A 285 -8.44 -1.29 17.45
C ASP A 285 -8.86 -1.31 15.96
N GLN A 286 -7.99 -1.79 15.07
CA GLN A 286 -8.33 -1.95 13.65
C GLN A 286 -9.43 -2.99 13.42
N LEU A 287 -9.63 -3.92 14.34
CA LEU A 287 -10.72 -4.91 14.27
C LEU A 287 -12.11 -4.26 14.34
N ASN A 288 -12.23 -3.08 14.95
CA ASN A 288 -13.50 -2.35 15.02
C ASN A 288 -14.04 -1.94 13.64
N TYR A 289 -13.16 -1.82 12.64
CA TYR A 289 -13.53 -1.53 11.25
C TYR A 289 -13.90 -2.79 10.45
N THR A 290 -13.86 -3.96 11.07
CA THR A 290 -14.18 -5.23 10.41
C THR A 290 -15.58 -5.70 10.79
N HIS A 291 -16.44 -5.91 9.79
CA HIS A 291 -17.80 -6.39 10.03
C HIS A 291 -17.78 -7.90 10.30
N ASN A 292 -18.21 -8.32 11.49
CA ASN A 292 -18.38 -9.72 11.82
C ASN A 292 -19.86 -10.10 11.72
N ASN A 293 -20.22 -11.05 10.85
CA ASN A 293 -21.59 -11.55 10.73
C ASN A 293 -21.98 -12.53 11.86
N GLY A 294 -21.18 -12.64 12.93
CA GLY A 294 -21.44 -13.50 14.09
C GLY A 294 -21.33 -15.02 13.83
N LYS A 295 -21.27 -15.44 12.57
CA LYS A 295 -21.18 -16.86 12.18
C LYS A 295 -19.78 -17.45 12.35
N TYR A 296 -18.76 -16.62 12.48
CA TYR A 296 -17.38 -17.04 12.67
C TYR A 296 -16.64 -16.11 13.65
N ALA A 297 -15.67 -16.65 14.37
CA ALA A 297 -14.82 -15.89 15.30
C ALA A 297 -13.92 -14.85 14.59
N PHE A 298 -13.81 -14.90 13.26
CA PHE A 298 -12.96 -14.02 12.46
C PHE A 298 -13.81 -13.18 11.50
N PRO A 299 -13.49 -11.90 11.31
CA PRO A 299 -14.10 -11.07 10.28
C PRO A 299 -13.67 -11.57 8.90
N TYR A 300 -14.37 -12.57 8.40
CA TYR A 300 -14.33 -12.88 6.98
C TYR A 300 -15.16 -11.83 6.29
N ALA A 301 -14.59 -11.16 5.29
CA ALA A 301 -15.35 -10.35 4.36
C ALA A 301 -16.31 -11.26 3.59
N THR A 302 -17.47 -11.51 4.17
CA THR A 302 -18.62 -12.10 3.52
C THR A 302 -19.12 -11.09 2.49
N THR A 303 -18.52 -11.10 1.30
CA THR A 303 -19.33 -10.76 0.14
C THR A 303 -20.30 -11.93 -0.06
N LYS A 304 -21.55 -11.64 -0.43
CA LYS A 304 -22.65 -12.60 -0.66
C LYS A 304 -22.34 -13.77 -1.64
N TRP A 305 -21.10 -13.92 -2.11
CA TRP A 305 -20.70 -14.76 -3.24
C TRP A 305 -19.48 -15.67 -3.01
N SER A 306 -19.03 -15.88 -1.77
CA SER A 306 -18.05 -16.92 -1.46
C SER A 306 -18.62 -17.92 -0.48
N THR A 307 -18.65 -19.18 -0.90
CA THR A 307 -19.06 -20.32 -0.09
C THR A 307 -18.36 -20.30 1.28
N PRO A 308 -19.09 -20.48 2.38
CA PRO A 308 -18.49 -20.63 3.69
C PRO A 308 -17.63 -21.90 3.71
N LEU A 309 -16.33 -21.77 3.87
CA LEU A 309 -15.47 -22.90 4.20
C LEU A 309 -15.64 -23.20 5.69
N LYS A 310 -16.07 -24.42 6.00
CA LYS A 310 -16.09 -24.93 7.37
C LYS A 310 -14.64 -25.03 7.89
N PRO A 311 -14.36 -24.62 9.15
CA PRO A 311 -13.11 -24.99 9.83
C PRO A 311 -13.03 -26.53 10.05
N PRO A 312 -11.84 -27.07 10.37
CA PRO A 312 -11.61 -28.51 10.54
C PRO A 312 -12.60 -29.18 11.49
#